data_AF-A0A2E1MY40-F1
#
_entry.id   AF-A0A2E1MY40-F1
#
_cell.length_a   1.000
_cell.length_b   1.000
_cell.length_c   1.000
_cell.angle_alpha   90.00
_cell.angle_beta   90.00
_cell.angle_gamma   90.00
#
_symmetry.space_group_name_H-M   'P 1'
#
loop_
_entity.id
_entity.type
_entity.pdbx_description
1 polymer ?
#
loop_
_entity_poly.entity_id
_entity_poly.type
_entity_poly.pdbx_seq_one_letter_code
_entity_poly.pdbx_strand_id
1 'polypeptide(L)'
;MDNIVDNWMNPDSDSFHNHVVSLTHLDDMNLSSAITDCQGWGNQGSLANNTIIDDGPAIDLNGNGYLDSGEPGYDFIDMLGQGGAFPSNVFIDHTMTVVGKNNNVGAFLADMTLQSMLDDCEPCNNHDLDSDLIFSLLDNCPNTYNPDQIDADEDGFGDTCDDCHNKAGDPNDDFLIDVSDIIIAVQAILSGGMNSENFNDCQKSDLDLNNDFEVSIMDIIEIIRITLGLSRDISLDIDALNQKIQARIVKEGDDTGLYLISDTQVAGIQLTFESNKTFDVELIDNSHIGIWSENKNGKFTMLSFDKLFENRVFDSNSIYFKIKDSDIGLDDVSIIAVSESGRQIQVDYSSENQNSYNYNPEFYGLSKIYPNPFNPSTEVEFILPRDGYVELLVYDLNGREVGSIFEGFQTSGLHSYQWKASNLPSGVYYVRFQFENNFQSMKAVLMK
;
A
#
# COMPACT_ATOMS: atom_id res chain seq x y z
N MET A 1 -55.51 17.28 0.52
CA MET A 1 -56.93 17.18 0.92
C MET A 1 -57.03 15.82 1.59
N ASP A 2 -57.07 15.71 2.91
CA ASP A 2 -57.85 16.54 3.85
C ASP A 2 -57.11 16.85 5.16
N ASN A 3 -57.46 18.01 5.73
CA ASN A 3 -57.07 18.43 7.07
C ASN A 3 -57.58 17.42 8.10
N ILE A 4 -56.69 16.82 8.87
CA ILE A 4 -57.03 16.10 10.11
C ILE A 4 -57.25 17.15 11.21
N VAL A 5 -58.25 18.00 11.02
CA VAL A 5 -58.80 18.90 12.03
C VAL A 5 -60.31 18.79 11.86
N ASP A 6 -60.88 17.78 12.51
CA ASP A 6 -62.28 17.70 12.97
C ASP A 6 -62.68 16.24 13.11
N ASN A 7 -62.29 15.66 14.25
CA ASN A 7 -63.09 14.70 15.03
C ASN A 7 -62.35 14.31 16.33
N TRP A 8 -61.73 15.29 17.00
CA TRP A 8 -61.44 15.14 18.43
C TRP A 8 -62.76 15.32 19.17
N MET A 9 -63.53 14.24 19.23
CA MET A 9 -64.72 14.14 20.05
C MET A 9 -64.32 14.11 21.53
N ASN A 10 -64.97 15.01 22.28
CA ASN A 10 -64.94 15.25 23.72
C ASN A 10 -64.15 14.25 24.60
N PRO A 11 -63.03 14.68 25.24
CA PRO A 11 -62.20 13.84 26.11
C PRO A 11 -62.88 13.42 27.43
N ASP A 12 -64.05 13.96 27.76
CA ASP A 12 -64.78 13.68 29.01
C ASP A 12 -65.84 12.56 28.87
N SER A 13 -65.83 11.76 27.79
CA SER A 13 -66.70 10.57 27.71
C SER A 13 -65.99 9.35 28.29
N ASP A 14 -66.61 8.72 29.29
CA ASP A 14 -66.13 7.49 29.96
C ASP A 14 -65.91 6.28 29.03
N SER A 15 -66.20 6.41 27.74
CA SER A 15 -65.97 5.36 26.73
C SER A 15 -64.65 5.46 25.97
N PHE A 16 -63.87 6.54 26.15
CA PHE A 16 -62.72 6.84 25.27
C PHE A 16 -61.34 6.34 25.76
N HIS A 17 -61.24 5.81 26.97
CA HIS A 17 -59.93 5.48 27.56
C HIS A 17 -59.40 4.07 27.21
N ASN A 18 -60.11 3.27 26.42
CA ASN A 18 -59.77 1.85 26.26
C ASN A 18 -59.07 1.45 24.93
N HIS A 19 -58.83 2.37 23.99
CA HIS A 19 -58.36 1.97 22.63
C HIS A 19 -57.35 2.90 21.96
N VAL A 20 -56.71 3.83 22.70
CA VAL A 20 -55.60 4.62 22.16
C VAL A 20 -54.35 4.31 22.96
N VAL A 21 -53.36 3.69 22.31
CA VAL A 21 -52.00 3.55 22.86
C VAL A 21 -51.25 4.81 22.48
N SER A 22 -50.92 5.64 23.46
CA SER A 22 -50.01 6.77 23.29
C SER A 22 -48.58 6.25 23.43
N LEU A 23 -47.82 6.23 22.34
CA LEU A 23 -46.38 5.97 22.37
C LEU A 23 -45.68 7.30 22.66
N THR A 24 -45.08 7.43 23.85
CA THR A 24 -44.33 8.63 24.24
C THR A 24 -42.97 8.66 23.51
N HIS A 25 -42.57 9.86 23.07
CA HIS A 25 -41.36 10.18 22.31
C HIS A 25 -40.07 9.61 22.93
N LEU A 26 -39.16 9.08 22.10
CA LEU A 26 -37.82 8.60 22.49
C LEU A 26 -36.74 9.68 22.51
N ASP A 27 -37.09 10.97 22.33
CA ASP A 27 -36.12 12.05 22.11
C ASP A 27 -36.03 13.06 23.27
N ASP A 28 -36.13 12.60 24.52
CA ASP A 28 -35.91 13.49 25.67
C ASP A 28 -34.40 13.64 25.96
N MET A 29 -33.77 14.62 25.31
CA MET A 29 -32.32 14.91 25.34
C MET A 29 -31.74 15.36 26.71
N ASN A 30 -32.49 15.25 27.81
CA ASN A 30 -32.00 15.56 29.16
C ASN A 30 -31.83 14.33 30.08
N LEU A 31 -31.78 13.12 29.52
CA LEU A 31 -31.50 11.91 30.27
C LEU A 31 -29.98 11.68 30.38
N SER A 32 -29.41 12.16 31.49
CA SER A 32 -27.99 12.03 31.84
C SER A 32 -27.51 10.57 31.86
N SER A 33 -26.54 10.26 31.01
CA SER A 33 -25.40 9.31 31.14
C SER A 33 -25.55 7.95 31.84
N ALA A 34 -26.76 7.46 32.14
CA ALA A 34 -26.98 6.22 32.89
C ALA A 34 -27.70 5.12 32.08
N ILE A 35 -27.91 5.32 30.77
CA ILE A 35 -28.66 4.39 29.91
C ILE A 35 -27.74 3.72 28.86
N THR A 36 -26.45 4.03 28.82
CA THR A 36 -25.53 3.51 27.80
C THR A 36 -24.90 2.15 28.11
N ASP A 37 -25.32 1.45 29.17
CA ASP A 37 -24.92 0.05 29.40
C ASP A 37 -26.10 -0.92 29.58
N CYS A 38 -25.87 -2.19 29.22
CA CYS A 38 -26.86 -3.26 29.32
C CYS A 38 -27.28 -3.60 30.76
N GLN A 39 -26.64 -3.03 31.80
CA GLN A 39 -27.06 -3.22 33.20
C GLN A 39 -28.18 -2.25 33.61
N GLY A 40 -28.32 -1.09 32.97
CA GLY A 40 -29.38 -0.11 33.25
C GLY A 40 -30.80 -0.61 33.01
N TRP A 41 -30.98 -1.56 32.09
CA TRP A 41 -32.28 -2.18 31.79
C TRP A 41 -32.74 -3.18 32.85
N GLY A 42 -31.83 -3.75 33.64
CA GLY A 42 -32.11 -4.92 34.48
C GLY A 42 -32.60 -4.63 35.90
N ASN A 43 -32.69 -3.37 36.34
CA ASN A 43 -32.82 -3.09 37.78
C ASN A 43 -33.78 -1.96 38.21
N GLN A 44 -34.74 -1.55 37.36
CA GLN A 44 -35.74 -0.55 37.78
C GLN A 44 -37.02 -1.16 38.35
N GLY A 45 -36.91 -1.75 39.55
CA GLY A 45 -38.03 -2.10 40.42
C GLY A 45 -38.63 -0.87 41.12
N SER A 46 -39.36 -0.03 40.38
CA SER A 46 -40.10 1.11 40.93
C SER A 46 -41.61 0.93 40.74
N LEU A 47 -42.33 0.69 41.84
CA LEU A 47 -43.79 0.52 41.92
C LEU A 47 -44.60 1.82 41.74
N ALA A 48 -43.98 2.91 41.29
CA ALA A 48 -44.65 4.21 41.17
C ALA A 48 -44.77 4.73 39.73
N ASN A 49 -43.98 4.23 38.77
CA ASN A 49 -44.04 4.68 37.37
C ASN A 49 -43.17 3.79 36.49
N ASN A 50 -43.54 2.53 36.34
CA ASN A 50 -43.11 1.63 35.28
C ASN A 50 -44.03 0.43 35.43
N THR A 51 -44.84 0.09 34.44
CA THR A 51 -44.35 -0.33 33.14
C THR A 51 -45.51 -0.29 32.13
N ILE A 52 -45.20 -0.37 30.84
CA ILE A 52 -45.97 -1.36 30.09
C ILE A 52 -45.46 -2.72 30.58
N ILE A 53 -46.30 -3.31 31.44
CA ILE A 53 -46.43 -4.69 31.93
C ILE A 53 -45.39 -5.24 32.91
N ASP A 54 -45.68 -5.14 34.20
CA ASP A 54 -46.21 -6.23 35.05
C ASP A 54 -45.90 -5.98 36.54
N ASP A 55 -46.76 -6.53 37.39
CA ASP A 55 -46.76 -6.59 38.87
C ASP A 55 -47.37 -5.39 39.62
N GLY A 56 -48.69 -5.44 39.77
CA GLY A 56 -49.41 -4.77 40.85
C GLY A 56 -50.79 -5.40 41.06
N PRO A 57 -51.21 -5.71 42.30
CA PRO A 57 -52.40 -6.52 42.56
C PRO A 57 -53.69 -5.75 42.27
N ALA A 58 -54.71 -6.48 41.80
CA ALA A 58 -55.99 -5.93 41.42
C ALA A 58 -56.70 -5.21 42.60
N ILE A 59 -57.13 -3.97 42.36
CA ILE A 59 -58.10 -3.28 43.22
C ILE A 59 -59.51 -3.76 42.84
N ASP A 60 -60.25 -4.33 43.79
CA ASP A 60 -61.67 -4.66 43.65
C ASP A 60 -62.51 -3.37 43.50
N LEU A 61 -63.28 -3.29 42.41
CA LEU A 61 -64.18 -2.18 42.11
C LEU A 61 -65.39 -2.07 43.05
N ASN A 62 -65.50 -2.93 44.08
CA ASN A 62 -66.59 -2.88 45.07
C ASN A 62 -66.17 -2.41 46.48
N GLY A 63 -64.93 -1.95 46.68
CA GLY A 63 -64.55 -1.18 47.87
C GLY A 63 -64.31 -1.97 49.16
N ASN A 64 -64.04 -3.28 49.11
CA ASN A 64 -64.00 -4.13 50.30
C ASN A 64 -62.63 -4.80 50.56
N GLY A 65 -61.56 -4.02 50.64
CA GLY A 65 -60.29 -4.46 51.25
C GLY A 65 -59.46 -5.47 50.45
N TYR A 66 -58.13 -5.37 50.63
CA TYR A 66 -57.11 -6.18 49.96
C TYR A 66 -57.32 -7.69 50.20
N LEU A 67 -57.48 -8.47 49.12
CA LEU A 67 -57.44 -9.93 49.18
C LEU A 67 -56.08 -10.42 48.66
N ASP A 68 -55.26 -10.83 49.61
CA ASP A 68 -54.09 -11.68 49.41
C ASP A 68 -54.58 -13.09 49.00
N SER A 69 -54.58 -13.42 47.71
CA SER A 69 -54.52 -14.80 47.18
C SER A 69 -54.55 -14.87 45.65
N GLY A 70 -53.37 -14.81 45.02
CA GLY A 70 -52.95 -15.80 44.02
C GLY A 70 -53.73 -16.03 42.71
N GLU A 71 -54.39 -15.03 42.11
CA GLU A 71 -54.92 -15.13 40.74
C GLU A 71 -54.26 -14.06 39.83
N PRO A 72 -53.73 -14.42 38.63
CA PRO A 72 -53.03 -13.48 37.76
C PRO A 72 -54.01 -12.60 36.97
N GLY A 73 -53.77 -11.29 36.96
CA GLY A 73 -54.51 -10.32 36.14
C GLY A 73 -54.29 -10.53 34.64
N TYR A 74 -55.33 -10.27 33.85
CA TYR A 74 -55.39 -10.51 32.41
C TYR A 74 -54.37 -9.64 31.65
N ASP A 75 -53.46 -10.31 30.96
CA ASP A 75 -52.31 -9.77 30.22
C ASP A 75 -52.74 -9.18 28.85
N PHE A 76 -52.10 -8.09 28.45
CA PHE A 76 -52.21 -7.42 27.13
C PHE A 76 -52.12 -8.41 25.96
N ILE A 77 -51.40 -9.52 26.15
CA ILE A 77 -51.26 -10.63 25.20
C ILE A 77 -52.59 -11.40 25.00
N ASP A 78 -53.43 -11.54 26.02
CA ASP A 78 -54.73 -12.22 25.90
C ASP A 78 -55.75 -11.42 25.07
N MET A 79 -55.65 -10.09 25.08
CA MET A 79 -56.46 -9.22 24.20
C MET A 79 -56.09 -9.37 22.71
N LEU A 80 -54.83 -9.70 22.40
CA LEU A 80 -54.37 -9.97 21.03
C LEU A 80 -54.85 -11.33 20.50
N GLY A 81 -55.20 -12.27 21.39
CA GLY A 81 -55.59 -13.63 21.02
C GLY A 81 -57.08 -13.84 20.69
N GLN A 82 -58.00 -12.99 21.18
CA GLN A 82 -59.44 -13.29 21.15
C GLN A 82 -60.28 -12.45 20.15
N GLY A 83 -59.70 -11.42 19.52
CA GLY A 83 -60.48 -10.42 18.75
C GLY A 83 -60.36 -10.46 17.22
N GLY A 84 -59.54 -11.33 16.64
CA GLY A 84 -59.24 -11.28 15.19
C GLY A 84 -58.51 -10.00 14.76
N ALA A 85 -57.94 -9.24 15.70
CA ALA A 85 -57.03 -8.15 15.43
C ALA A 85 -55.66 -8.73 15.07
N PHE A 86 -55.11 -8.32 13.91
CA PHE A 86 -53.76 -8.68 13.50
C PHE A 86 -52.84 -7.49 13.74
N PRO A 87 -51.66 -7.65 14.37
CA PRO A 87 -50.71 -6.56 14.48
C PRO A 87 -50.34 -6.07 13.08
N SER A 88 -50.55 -4.78 12.84
CA SER A 88 -50.06 -4.10 11.64
C SER A 88 -48.70 -3.50 11.98
N ASN A 89 -47.66 -3.90 11.25
CA ASN A 89 -46.32 -3.36 11.42
C ASN A 89 -46.21 -2.10 10.57
N VAL A 90 -45.75 -1.01 11.16
CA VAL A 90 -45.47 0.25 10.47
C VAL A 90 -44.00 0.58 10.70
N PHE A 91 -43.27 0.78 9.61
CA PHE A 91 -41.86 1.16 9.61
C PHE A 91 -41.77 2.65 9.27
N ILE A 92 -41.07 3.40 10.13
CA ILE A 92 -40.96 4.85 10.08
C ILE A 92 -39.48 5.20 10.18
N ASP A 93 -38.99 6.09 9.31
CA ASP A 93 -37.61 6.55 9.35
C ASP A 93 -37.38 7.67 10.40
N HIS A 94 -36.12 8.11 10.55
CA HIS A 94 -35.73 9.14 11.50
C HIS A 94 -36.33 10.54 11.21
N THR A 95 -36.96 10.73 10.05
CA THR A 95 -37.68 11.97 9.70
C THR A 95 -39.18 11.90 10.00
N MET A 96 -39.63 10.82 10.65
CA MET A 96 -41.03 10.50 10.89
C MET A 96 -41.82 10.23 9.60
N THR A 97 -41.14 9.84 8.53
CA THR A 97 -41.78 9.45 7.26
C THR A 97 -42.08 7.95 7.28
N VAL A 98 -43.30 7.58 6.91
CA VAL A 98 -43.70 6.17 6.83
C VAL A 98 -43.12 5.55 5.56
N VAL A 99 -42.18 4.62 5.74
CA VAL A 99 -41.51 3.92 4.63
C VAL A 99 -42.17 2.60 4.26
N GLY A 100 -42.92 1.99 5.19
CA GLY A 100 -43.65 0.75 4.91
C GLY A 100 -44.73 0.42 5.93
N LYS A 101 -45.81 -0.23 5.49
CA LYS A 101 -46.86 -0.76 6.37
C LYS A 101 -47.32 -2.12 5.86
N ASN A 102 -47.34 -3.12 6.74
CA ASN A 102 -47.77 -4.46 6.35
C ASN A 102 -48.30 -5.27 7.54
N ASN A 103 -49.19 -6.22 7.27
CA ASN A 103 -49.84 -7.05 8.30
C ASN A 103 -49.24 -8.45 8.27
N ASN A 104 -49.02 -9.07 9.43
CA ASN A 104 -48.40 -10.40 9.55
C ASN A 104 -47.01 -10.51 8.88
N VAL A 105 -46.14 -9.53 9.10
CA VAL A 105 -44.76 -9.57 8.58
C VAL A 105 -43.98 -10.69 9.28
N GLY A 106 -43.47 -11.64 8.51
CA GLY A 106 -42.52 -12.64 9.01
C GLY A 106 -41.15 -12.01 9.28
N ALA A 107 -40.43 -12.54 10.27
CA ALA A 107 -39.14 -11.98 10.73
C ALA A 107 -38.16 -11.64 9.61
N PHE A 108 -38.02 -12.51 8.61
CA PHE A 108 -37.14 -12.29 7.45
C PHE A 108 -37.45 -11.00 6.66
N LEU A 109 -38.73 -10.70 6.44
CA LEU A 109 -39.13 -9.49 5.71
C LEU A 109 -39.01 -8.22 6.57
N ALA A 110 -39.20 -8.34 7.88
CA ALA A 110 -38.95 -7.23 8.80
C ALA A 110 -37.46 -6.89 8.82
N ASP A 111 -36.60 -7.91 8.91
CA ASP A 111 -35.15 -7.79 8.94
C ASP A 111 -34.61 -7.16 7.65
N MET A 112 -35.09 -7.60 6.47
CA MET A 112 -34.74 -6.97 5.20
C MET A 112 -35.17 -5.50 5.09
N THR A 113 -36.33 -5.15 5.67
CA THR A 113 -36.84 -3.76 5.64
C THR A 113 -36.01 -2.87 6.56
N LEU A 114 -35.69 -3.35 7.77
CA LEU A 114 -34.78 -2.68 8.69
C LEU A 114 -33.38 -2.52 8.10
N GLN A 115 -32.84 -3.55 7.45
CA GLN A 115 -31.54 -3.47 6.80
C GLN A 115 -31.56 -2.47 5.64
N SER A 116 -32.60 -2.46 4.80
CA SER A 116 -32.75 -1.44 3.76
C SER A 116 -32.85 -0.02 4.32
N MET A 117 -33.53 0.18 5.45
CA MET A 117 -33.61 1.48 6.13
C MET A 117 -32.27 1.91 6.73
N LEU A 118 -31.48 0.96 7.25
CA LEU A 118 -30.12 1.20 7.75
C LEU A 118 -29.14 1.49 6.60
N ASP A 119 -29.25 0.76 5.50
CA ASP A 119 -28.45 0.95 4.29
C ASP A 119 -28.76 2.30 3.62
N ASP A 120 -30.03 2.73 3.61
CA ASP A 120 -30.44 4.08 3.16
C ASP A 120 -29.98 5.18 4.14
N CYS A 121 -29.57 4.82 5.37
CA CYS A 121 -28.98 5.72 6.34
C CYS A 121 -27.43 5.79 6.27
N GLU A 122 -26.74 5.09 5.35
CA GLU A 122 -25.29 5.21 5.15
C GLU A 122 -24.87 5.45 3.68
N PRO A 123 -23.89 6.35 3.41
CA PRO A 123 -22.80 6.75 4.30
C PRO A 123 -22.73 8.26 4.58
N CYS A 124 -22.57 8.62 5.86
CA CYS A 124 -21.62 9.64 6.34
C CYS A 124 -21.57 9.58 7.87
N ASN A 125 -20.90 8.55 8.39
CA ASN A 125 -20.37 8.55 9.75
C ASN A 125 -19.15 9.50 9.77
N ASN A 126 -19.39 10.79 9.56
CA ASN A 126 -18.40 11.85 9.56
C ASN A 126 -18.75 12.78 10.73
N HIS A 127 -18.63 12.24 11.95
CA HIS A 127 -18.70 13.07 13.14
C HIS A 127 -17.51 14.04 13.11
N ASP A 128 -17.77 15.28 13.51
CA ASP A 128 -16.77 16.26 13.92
C ASP A 128 -16.57 16.02 15.43
N LEU A 129 -15.51 15.30 15.80
CA LEU A 129 -15.30 14.77 17.15
C LEU A 129 -14.86 15.85 18.15
N ASP A 130 -14.18 16.90 17.69
CA ASP A 130 -13.63 17.97 18.52
C ASP A 130 -14.35 19.32 18.33
N SER A 131 -15.36 19.35 17.45
CA SER A 131 -16.26 20.47 17.19
C SER A 131 -15.59 21.67 16.54
N ASP A 132 -14.63 21.44 15.65
CA ASP A 132 -13.85 22.47 14.94
C ASP A 132 -14.44 22.89 13.58
N LEU A 133 -15.56 22.27 13.18
CA LEU A 133 -16.31 22.44 11.93
C LEU A 133 -15.71 21.72 10.72
N ILE A 134 -14.68 20.91 10.92
CA ILE A 134 -14.15 19.95 9.96
C ILE A 134 -14.58 18.55 10.40
N PHE A 135 -14.92 17.70 9.44
CA PHE A 135 -15.35 16.36 9.79
C PHE A 135 -14.14 15.44 9.99
N SER A 136 -14.20 14.50 10.94
CA SER A 136 -13.03 13.70 11.35
C SER A 136 -12.34 12.87 10.24
N LEU A 137 -12.98 12.60 9.09
CA LEU A 137 -12.31 11.96 7.95
C LEU A 137 -11.57 12.94 7.01
N LEU A 138 -11.80 14.24 7.18
CA LEU A 138 -11.20 15.34 6.42
C LEU A 138 -10.40 16.28 7.32
N ASP A 139 -10.25 15.90 8.59
CA ASP A 139 -9.60 16.67 9.65
C ASP A 139 -8.19 16.10 9.88
N ASN A 140 -7.17 16.94 9.75
CA ASN A 140 -5.77 16.56 10.02
C ASN A 140 -5.45 16.48 11.52
N CYS A 141 -6.38 16.85 12.40
CA CYS A 141 -6.33 16.60 13.83
C CYS A 141 -7.68 16.14 14.41
N PRO A 142 -8.16 14.92 14.10
CA PRO A 142 -9.53 14.46 14.36
C PRO A 142 -10.06 14.51 15.80
N ASN A 143 -9.22 14.84 16.80
CA ASN A 143 -9.60 14.90 18.20
C ASN A 143 -9.11 16.20 18.88
N THR A 144 -8.55 17.15 18.13
CA THR A 144 -7.91 18.36 18.66
C THR A 144 -8.30 19.58 17.82
N TYR A 145 -9.21 20.40 18.36
CA TYR A 145 -9.80 21.56 17.68
C TYR A 145 -8.77 22.42 16.92
N ASN A 146 -8.83 22.42 15.58
CA ASN A 146 -7.95 23.20 14.69
C ASN A 146 -8.66 23.62 13.37
N PRO A 147 -9.64 24.54 13.41
CA PRO A 147 -10.49 24.89 12.25
C PRO A 147 -9.75 25.44 11.02
N ASP A 148 -8.53 25.93 11.19
CA ASP A 148 -7.68 26.46 10.12
C ASP A 148 -6.89 25.36 9.40
N GLN A 149 -6.85 24.14 9.96
CA GLN A 149 -6.23 22.95 9.38
C GLN A 149 -4.79 23.25 8.92
N ILE A 150 -4.08 24.09 9.68
CA ILE A 150 -2.68 24.41 9.38
C ILE A 150 -1.87 23.13 9.55
N ASP A 151 -1.12 22.82 8.51
CA ASP A 151 -0.21 21.70 8.36
C ASP A 151 0.99 22.30 7.60
N ALA A 152 2.01 22.70 8.35
CA ALA A 152 3.12 23.50 7.84
C ALA A 152 4.09 22.71 6.97
N ASP A 153 4.17 21.40 7.18
CA ASP A 153 5.07 20.47 6.47
C ASP A 153 4.35 19.51 5.51
N GLU A 154 3.02 19.55 5.45
CA GLU A 154 2.14 18.81 4.56
C GLU A 154 2.19 17.28 4.75
N ASP A 155 2.43 16.82 5.99
CA ASP A 155 2.54 15.39 6.33
C ASP A 155 1.18 14.71 6.60
N GLY A 156 0.11 15.50 6.71
CA GLY A 156 -1.26 15.06 6.97
C GLY A 156 -1.69 15.08 8.43
N PHE A 157 -0.81 15.46 9.35
CA PHE A 157 -1.12 15.85 10.73
C PHE A 157 -1.09 17.37 10.85
N GLY A 158 -2.08 17.97 11.52
CA GLY A 158 -2.07 19.42 11.72
C GLY A 158 -1.11 19.84 12.83
N ASP A 159 -0.49 21.02 12.72
CA ASP A 159 0.48 21.61 13.68
C ASP A 159 0.01 21.56 15.15
N THR A 160 -1.31 21.50 15.37
CA THR A 160 -1.92 21.52 16.70
C THR A 160 -1.95 20.14 17.38
N CYS A 161 -2.01 19.05 16.61
CA CYS A 161 -1.95 17.68 17.10
C CYS A 161 -0.67 16.96 16.70
N ASP A 162 0.19 17.64 15.95
CA ASP A 162 1.49 17.16 15.61
C ASP A 162 2.52 17.58 16.67
N ASP A 163 2.87 16.64 17.55
CA ASP A 163 3.92 16.82 18.55
C ASP A 163 5.31 16.95 17.91
N CYS A 164 5.42 16.65 16.63
CA CYS A 164 6.65 16.47 15.90
C CYS A 164 6.48 17.11 14.50
N HIS A 165 6.71 18.43 14.34
CA HIS A 165 6.55 19.18 13.07
C HIS A 165 7.55 18.69 12.00
N ASN A 166 7.37 17.44 11.60
CA ASN A 166 8.32 16.52 11.04
C ASN A 166 8.44 16.70 9.54
N LYS A 167 8.98 17.85 9.15
CA LYS A 167 9.52 17.97 7.80
C LYS A 167 10.64 16.94 7.65
N ALA A 168 10.33 15.81 7.00
CA ALA A 168 11.28 14.73 6.79
C ALA A 168 12.62 15.27 6.23
N GLY A 169 13.71 14.95 6.92
CA GLY A 169 15.06 15.44 6.64
C GLY A 169 15.46 16.72 7.39
N ASP A 170 14.61 17.26 8.27
CA ASP A 170 14.83 18.45 9.09
C ASP A 170 14.72 18.15 10.61
N PRO A 171 15.65 17.34 11.17
CA PRO A 171 15.63 16.94 12.58
C PRO A 171 15.93 18.08 13.58
N ASN A 172 16.01 19.32 13.11
CA ASN A 172 16.27 20.49 13.92
C ASN A 172 15.10 21.48 13.93
N ASP A 173 14.04 21.18 13.17
CA ASP A 173 12.77 21.90 13.07
C ASP A 173 12.95 23.39 12.72
N ASP A 174 13.93 23.74 11.87
CA ASP A 174 14.13 25.12 11.40
C ASP A 174 13.50 25.42 10.03
N PHE A 175 12.77 24.43 9.49
CA PHE A 175 12.12 24.38 8.19
C PHE A 175 13.08 24.35 7.00
N LEU A 176 14.39 24.21 7.20
CA LEU A 176 15.43 24.23 6.17
C LEU A 176 16.26 22.95 6.17
N ILE A 177 16.10 22.11 5.15
CA ILE A 177 16.95 20.94 4.94
C ILE A 177 18.31 21.37 4.37
N ASP A 178 19.32 21.45 5.22
CA ASP A 178 20.67 21.89 4.91
C ASP A 178 21.78 21.04 5.53
N VAL A 179 23.00 21.58 5.59
CA VAL A 179 24.17 20.84 6.09
C VAL A 179 24.07 20.58 7.59
N SER A 180 23.33 21.39 8.34
CA SER A 180 23.12 21.21 9.77
C SER A 180 22.37 19.89 10.07
N ASP A 181 21.41 19.52 9.24
CA ASP A 181 20.66 18.25 9.34
C ASP A 181 21.55 17.04 9.08
N ILE A 182 22.46 17.15 8.11
CA ILE A 182 23.47 16.12 7.85
C ILE A 182 24.32 15.88 9.10
N ILE A 183 24.72 16.95 9.80
CA ILE A 183 25.52 16.83 11.03
C ILE A 183 24.71 16.14 12.13
N ILE A 184 23.42 16.46 12.25
CA ILE A 184 22.52 15.84 13.22
C ILE A 184 22.31 14.35 12.90
N ALA A 185 22.05 14.00 11.64
CA ALA A 185 21.95 12.62 11.15
C ALA A 185 23.20 11.81 11.48
N VAL A 186 24.39 12.35 11.20
CA VAL A 186 25.67 11.70 11.55
C VAL A 186 25.77 11.47 13.07
N GLN A 187 25.38 12.44 13.89
CA GLN A 187 25.41 12.30 15.34
C GLN A 187 24.42 11.24 15.84
N ALA A 188 23.22 11.17 15.25
CA ALA A 188 22.22 10.15 15.56
C ALA A 188 22.76 8.74 15.27
N ILE A 189 23.28 8.50 14.07
CA ILE A 189 23.90 7.20 13.70
C ILE A 189 25.02 6.83 14.67
N LEU A 190 25.94 7.77 14.94
CA LEU A 190 27.08 7.53 15.83
C LEU A 190 26.67 7.28 17.29
N SER A 191 25.47 7.70 17.69
CA SER A 191 24.91 7.49 19.02
C SER A 191 23.90 6.34 19.11
N GLY A 192 23.72 5.56 18.04
CA GLY A 192 22.89 4.35 18.03
C GLY A 192 21.69 4.39 17.09
N GLY A 193 21.59 5.39 16.21
CA GLY A 193 20.49 5.57 15.25
C GLY A 193 19.15 5.66 15.97
N MET A 194 18.19 4.82 15.56
CA MET A 194 16.87 4.70 16.20
C MET A 194 16.92 4.37 17.70
N ASN A 195 17.98 3.70 18.16
CA ASN A 195 18.17 3.35 19.57
C ASN A 195 18.90 4.44 20.38
N SER A 196 19.22 5.58 19.77
CA SER A 196 19.94 6.65 20.47
C SER A 196 19.07 7.27 21.57
N GLU A 197 19.64 7.41 22.77
CA GLU A 197 19.01 8.13 23.89
C GLU A 197 19.17 9.65 23.78
N ASN A 198 20.03 10.13 22.86
CA ASN A 198 20.35 11.55 22.72
C ASN A 198 19.39 12.31 21.79
N PHE A 199 18.55 11.59 21.06
CA PHE A 199 17.59 12.13 20.11
C PHE A 199 16.18 11.73 20.55
N ASN A 200 15.23 12.65 20.41
CA ASN A 200 13.82 12.34 20.67
C ASN A 200 13.23 11.52 19.49
N ASP A 201 11.99 11.08 19.63
CA ASP A 201 11.37 10.22 18.62
C ASP A 201 11.02 11.01 17.34
N CYS A 202 10.69 12.30 17.43
CA CYS A 202 10.47 13.20 16.29
C CYS A 202 11.73 13.30 15.41
N GLN A 203 12.86 13.68 16.01
CA GLN A 203 14.14 13.81 15.34
C GLN A 203 14.60 12.51 14.68
N LYS A 204 14.25 11.35 15.26
CA LYS A 204 14.57 10.05 14.65
C LYS A 204 13.66 9.76 13.47
N SER A 205 12.39 10.15 13.56
CA SER A 205 11.42 10.07 12.47
C SER A 205 11.87 10.92 11.28
N ASP A 206 12.32 12.16 11.52
CA ASP A 206 12.83 13.04 10.45
C ASP A 206 14.11 12.52 9.80
N LEU A 207 14.85 11.68 10.51
CA LEU A 207 16.09 11.08 10.04
C LEU A 207 15.89 9.74 9.33
N ASP A 208 14.67 9.20 9.27
CA ASP A 208 14.32 7.96 8.54
C ASP A 208 13.57 8.34 7.24
N LEU A 209 14.34 8.78 6.25
CA LEU A 209 13.77 9.34 5.01
C LEU A 209 13.29 8.25 4.04
N ASN A 210 13.86 7.05 4.15
CA ASN A 210 13.50 5.92 3.30
C ASN A 210 12.39 5.03 3.90
N ASN A 211 11.93 5.35 5.13
CA ASN A 211 10.88 4.66 5.89
C ASN A 211 11.17 3.17 6.14
N ASP A 212 12.42 2.80 6.40
CA ASP A 212 12.81 1.43 6.71
C ASP A 212 12.94 1.16 8.23
N PHE A 213 12.61 2.15 9.07
CA PHE A 213 12.74 2.14 10.51
C PHE A 213 14.21 2.04 10.99
N GLU A 214 15.18 2.45 10.17
CA GLU A 214 16.59 2.57 10.54
C GLU A 214 17.20 3.92 10.14
N VAL A 215 17.60 4.73 11.12
CA VAL A 215 18.45 5.92 10.87
C VAL A 215 19.88 5.46 10.53
N SER A 216 20.24 5.59 9.25
CA SER A 216 21.45 5.04 8.65
C SER A 216 22.16 6.03 7.70
N ILE A 217 23.25 5.56 7.07
CA ILE A 217 23.96 6.36 6.07
C ILE A 217 23.10 6.60 4.82
N MET A 218 22.08 5.79 4.56
CA MET A 218 21.19 5.99 3.43
C MET A 218 20.35 7.25 3.60
N ASP A 219 19.89 7.54 4.81
CA ASP A 219 19.11 8.75 5.11
C ASP A 219 19.95 10.01 4.94
N ILE A 220 21.22 9.97 5.33
CA ILE A 220 22.16 11.06 5.05
C ILE A 220 22.30 11.33 3.56
N ILE A 221 22.34 10.29 2.73
CA ILE A 221 22.43 10.45 1.28
C ILE A 221 21.15 11.12 0.75
N GLU A 222 19.99 10.79 1.33
CA GLU A 222 18.72 11.43 0.99
C GLU A 222 18.68 12.90 1.41
N ILE A 223 19.12 13.25 2.63
CA ILE A 223 19.28 14.66 3.07
C ILE A 223 20.19 15.42 2.10
N ILE A 224 21.36 14.88 1.76
CA ILE A 224 22.31 15.52 0.83
C ILE A 224 21.65 15.82 -0.52
N ARG A 225 20.83 14.89 -1.03
CA ARG A 225 20.14 15.07 -2.31
C ARG A 225 19.09 16.16 -2.23
N ILE A 226 18.34 16.20 -1.13
CA ILE A 226 17.36 17.25 -0.87
C ILE A 226 18.05 18.61 -0.80
N THR A 227 19.14 18.73 -0.02
CA THR A 227 19.94 19.97 0.08
C THR A 227 20.51 20.41 -1.26
N LEU A 228 20.89 19.48 -2.15
CA LEU A 228 21.39 19.78 -3.50
C LEU A 228 20.28 20.12 -4.51
N GLY A 229 19.01 20.10 -4.11
CA GLY A 229 17.87 20.29 -5.01
C GLY A 229 17.73 19.16 -6.04
N LEU A 230 18.28 17.99 -5.73
CA LEU A 230 18.22 16.79 -6.56
C LEU A 230 16.98 15.92 -6.24
N SER A 231 16.07 16.41 -5.38
CA SER A 231 14.79 15.76 -5.05
C SER A 231 14.01 15.49 -6.32
N ARG A 232 14.11 14.26 -6.82
CA ARG A 232 13.13 13.66 -7.72
C ARG A 232 11.94 13.30 -6.86
N ASP A 233 10.73 13.53 -7.37
CA ASP A 233 9.46 13.23 -6.71
C ASP A 233 9.58 12.05 -5.75
N ILE A 234 9.56 12.31 -4.44
CA ILE A 234 9.28 11.32 -3.40
C ILE A 234 7.77 11.00 -3.52
N SER A 235 7.31 10.66 -4.72
CA SER A 235 6.18 9.75 -4.79
C SER A 235 6.71 8.48 -4.19
N LEU A 236 6.07 7.98 -3.13
CA LEU A 236 6.17 6.59 -2.69
C LEU A 236 5.99 5.71 -3.92
N ASP A 237 7.08 5.46 -4.62
CA ASP A 237 7.08 4.65 -5.82
C ASP A 237 6.95 3.23 -5.30
N ILE A 238 5.71 2.78 -5.15
CA ILE A 238 5.38 1.44 -4.71
C ILE A 238 6.08 0.40 -5.60
N ASP A 239 6.39 0.75 -6.86
CA ASP A 239 7.16 -0.10 -7.76
C ASP A 239 8.62 -0.23 -7.32
N ALA A 240 9.17 0.75 -6.61
CA ALA A 240 10.53 0.70 -6.12
C ALA A 240 10.74 -0.08 -4.82
N LEU A 241 9.69 -0.23 -4.00
CA LEU A 241 9.69 -1.20 -2.89
C LEU A 241 9.77 -2.66 -3.39
N ASN A 242 9.42 -2.88 -4.66
CA ASN A 242 9.44 -4.20 -5.29
C ASN A 242 10.68 -4.44 -6.17
N GLN A 243 11.62 -3.49 -6.23
CA GLN A 243 12.83 -3.62 -7.03
C GLN A 243 13.71 -4.74 -6.50
N LYS A 244 14.08 -5.65 -7.41
CA LYS A 244 14.90 -6.82 -7.11
C LYS A 244 16.11 -6.89 -8.02
N ILE A 245 17.19 -7.41 -7.46
CA ILE A 245 18.37 -7.81 -8.21
C ILE A 245 18.68 -9.26 -7.89
N GLN A 246 18.63 -10.10 -8.91
CA GLN A 246 18.98 -11.51 -8.80
C GLN A 246 20.50 -11.65 -8.89
N ALA A 247 21.11 -12.31 -7.91
CA ALA A 247 22.52 -12.62 -7.91
C ALA A 247 22.77 -14.07 -8.32
N ARG A 248 23.69 -14.28 -9.27
CA ARG A 248 24.08 -15.60 -9.75
C ARG A 248 25.58 -15.72 -9.88
N ILE A 249 26.13 -16.83 -9.41
CA ILE A 249 27.53 -17.20 -9.64
C ILE A 249 27.65 -18.34 -10.64
N VAL A 250 28.61 -18.22 -11.56
CA VAL A 250 28.98 -19.24 -12.54
C VAL A 250 30.49 -19.48 -12.45
N LYS A 251 30.92 -20.75 -12.44
CA LYS A 251 32.34 -21.11 -12.52
C LYS A 251 32.81 -21.07 -13.97
N GLU A 252 33.89 -20.33 -14.21
CA GLU A 252 34.44 -20.08 -15.54
C GLU A 252 35.93 -20.48 -15.55
N GLY A 253 36.19 -21.78 -15.48
CA GLY A 253 37.55 -22.30 -15.31
C GLY A 253 38.06 -22.03 -13.90
N ASP A 254 39.18 -21.32 -13.78
CA ASP A 254 39.75 -20.89 -12.49
C ASP A 254 39.15 -19.56 -12.01
N ASP A 255 38.30 -18.91 -12.82
CA ASP A 255 37.65 -17.66 -12.49
C ASP A 255 36.20 -17.89 -12.00
N THR A 256 35.68 -16.94 -11.24
CA THR A 256 34.27 -16.91 -10.82
C THR A 256 33.57 -15.73 -11.47
N GLY A 257 32.50 -15.99 -12.24
CA GLY A 257 31.63 -14.97 -12.81
C GLY A 257 30.44 -14.68 -11.89
N LEU A 258 30.29 -13.43 -11.45
CA LEU A 258 29.13 -12.94 -10.70
C LEU A 258 28.25 -12.10 -11.64
N TYR A 259 27.03 -12.58 -11.87
CA TYR A 259 26.01 -11.94 -12.67
C TYR A 259 24.94 -11.37 -11.75
N LEU A 260 24.65 -10.08 -11.93
CA LEU A 260 23.58 -9.38 -11.22
C LEU A 260 22.55 -8.91 -12.24
N ILE A 261 21.32 -9.39 -12.13
CA ILE A 261 20.23 -9.10 -13.08
C ILE A 261 19.18 -8.30 -12.33
N SER A 262 19.10 -7.00 -12.61
CA SER A 262 18.16 -6.09 -11.95
C SER A 262 16.93 -5.82 -12.81
N ASP A 263 15.78 -5.65 -12.17
CA ASP A 263 14.58 -5.12 -12.81
C ASP A 263 14.63 -3.59 -13.03
N THR A 264 15.59 -2.92 -12.40
CA THR A 264 15.75 -1.47 -12.39
C THR A 264 17.17 -1.05 -12.76
N GLN A 265 17.37 0.25 -12.99
CA GLN A 265 18.69 0.82 -13.23
C GLN A 265 19.48 0.87 -11.92
N VAL A 266 20.73 0.42 -11.97
CA VAL A 266 21.64 0.38 -10.82
C VAL A 266 22.62 1.54 -10.91
N ALA A 267 22.80 2.31 -9.84
CA ALA A 267 23.78 3.41 -9.77
C ALA A 267 25.07 3.01 -9.02
N GLY A 268 24.98 2.05 -8.10
CA GLY A 268 26.11 1.66 -7.27
C GLY A 268 25.97 0.24 -6.76
N ILE A 269 27.11 -0.43 -6.59
CA ILE A 269 27.19 -1.79 -6.07
C ILE A 269 28.32 -1.89 -5.06
N GLN A 270 28.03 -2.46 -3.89
CA GLN A 270 29.01 -2.93 -2.94
C GLN A 270 29.03 -4.46 -2.94
N LEU A 271 30.22 -5.04 -3.10
CA LEU A 271 30.47 -6.46 -2.87
C LEU A 271 31.36 -6.63 -1.66
N THR A 272 31.01 -7.52 -0.75
CA THR A 272 31.84 -7.88 0.41
C THR A 272 32.04 -9.38 0.45
N PHE A 273 33.29 -9.81 0.50
CA PHE A 273 33.68 -11.21 0.66
C PHE A 273 34.33 -11.40 2.03
N GLU A 274 33.91 -12.43 2.76
CA GLU A 274 34.51 -12.82 4.05
C GLU A 274 35.86 -13.54 3.80
N SER A 275 36.87 -12.77 3.36
CA SER A 275 38.19 -13.26 3.03
C SER A 275 39.30 -12.22 3.27
N ASN A 276 40.44 -12.69 3.77
CA ASN A 276 41.69 -11.91 3.84
C ASN A 276 42.42 -11.84 2.48
N LYS A 277 41.92 -12.51 1.43
CA LYS A 277 42.50 -12.44 0.09
C LYS A 277 42.07 -11.16 -0.60
N THR A 278 42.97 -10.60 -1.40
CA THR A 278 42.62 -9.60 -2.40
C THR A 278 42.19 -10.32 -3.67
N PHE A 279 41.10 -9.88 -4.28
CA PHE A 279 40.61 -10.42 -5.54
C PHE A 279 40.91 -9.46 -6.69
N ASP A 280 41.31 -9.99 -7.84
CA ASP A 280 41.37 -9.22 -9.08
C ASP A 280 39.98 -9.31 -9.73
N VAL A 281 39.26 -8.17 -9.74
CA VAL A 281 37.88 -8.09 -10.21
C VAL A 281 37.81 -7.19 -11.43
N GLU A 282 37.26 -7.73 -12.51
CA GLU A 282 37.04 -7.03 -13.76
C GLU A 282 35.53 -6.83 -13.96
N LEU A 283 35.10 -5.58 -14.13
CA LEU A 283 33.72 -5.24 -14.48
C LEU A 283 33.62 -5.09 -16.00
N ILE A 284 32.75 -5.89 -16.61
CA ILE A 284 32.57 -5.92 -18.06
C ILE A 284 31.53 -4.89 -18.49
N ASP A 285 31.77 -4.25 -19.65
CA ASP A 285 30.84 -3.32 -20.32
C ASP A 285 30.30 -2.16 -19.46
N ASN A 286 31.16 -1.56 -18.61
CA ASN A 286 30.82 -0.41 -17.76
C ASN A 286 32.04 0.51 -17.56
N SER A 287 32.59 1.04 -18.66
CA SER A 287 33.90 1.71 -18.64
C SER A 287 33.98 2.98 -17.78
N HIS A 288 32.84 3.65 -17.56
CA HIS A 288 32.70 4.82 -16.69
C HIS A 288 32.58 4.48 -15.21
N ILE A 289 32.26 3.23 -14.86
CA ILE A 289 32.17 2.76 -13.48
C ILE A 289 33.58 2.46 -12.94
N GLY A 290 33.87 3.02 -11.77
CA GLY A 290 35.10 2.83 -11.01
C GLY A 290 34.92 1.73 -10.01
N ILE A 291 36.01 1.02 -9.75
CA ILE A 291 36.07 -0.01 -8.73
C ILE A 291 37.13 0.41 -7.72
N TRP A 292 36.73 0.52 -6.46
CA TRP A 292 37.61 0.76 -5.33
C TRP A 292 37.46 -0.39 -4.36
N SER A 293 38.56 -0.87 -3.79
CA SER A 293 38.53 -2.02 -2.88
C SER A 293 39.43 -1.80 -1.68
N GLU A 294 39.01 -2.33 -0.53
CA GLU A 294 39.80 -2.39 0.70
C GLU A 294 39.72 -3.80 1.29
N ASN A 295 40.83 -4.29 1.84
CA ASN A 295 40.81 -5.49 2.66
C ASN A 295 41.12 -5.12 4.12
N LYS A 296 40.15 -5.34 5.00
CA LYS A 296 40.29 -5.02 6.42
C LYS A 296 39.55 -6.04 7.28
N ASN A 297 40.18 -6.47 8.36
CA ASN A 297 39.59 -7.35 9.38
C ASN A 297 38.97 -8.65 8.82
N GLY A 298 39.57 -9.26 7.80
CA GLY A 298 39.00 -10.49 7.22
C GLY A 298 37.93 -10.26 6.16
N LYS A 299 37.67 -9.02 5.75
CA LYS A 299 36.70 -8.68 4.72
C LYS A 299 37.37 -7.96 3.57
N PHE A 300 37.15 -8.45 2.35
CA PHE A 300 37.44 -7.70 1.13
C PHE A 300 36.16 -7.00 0.69
N THR A 301 36.12 -5.68 0.81
CA THR A 301 34.99 -4.86 0.38
C THR A 301 35.36 -4.12 -0.88
N MET A 302 34.46 -4.11 -1.85
CA MET A 302 34.59 -3.44 -3.12
C MET A 302 33.38 -2.54 -3.36
N LEU A 303 33.62 -1.32 -3.78
CA LEU A 303 32.61 -0.34 -4.18
C LEU A 303 32.74 -0.08 -5.68
N SER A 304 31.62 -0.12 -6.39
CA SER A 304 31.53 0.13 -7.81
C SER A 304 30.47 1.19 -8.11
N PHE A 305 30.89 2.36 -8.60
CA PHE A 305 30.01 3.49 -8.96
C PHE A 305 30.71 4.44 -9.95
N ASP A 306 30.01 5.44 -10.48
CA ASP A 306 30.55 6.38 -11.47
C ASP A 306 31.85 7.08 -11.03
N LYS A 307 32.93 6.93 -11.82
CA LYS A 307 34.26 7.54 -11.58
C LYS A 307 34.22 9.06 -11.49
N LEU A 308 33.26 9.68 -12.16
CA LEU A 308 33.15 11.13 -12.23
C LEU A 308 32.18 11.70 -11.19
N PHE A 309 31.53 10.83 -10.40
CA PHE A 309 30.51 11.24 -9.42
C PHE A 309 29.35 12.04 -10.05
N GLU A 310 29.04 11.78 -11.33
CA GLU A 310 27.95 12.42 -12.07
C GLU A 310 26.64 11.62 -11.97
N ASN A 311 26.59 10.61 -11.08
CA ASN A 311 25.46 9.69 -10.87
C ASN A 311 25.03 8.93 -12.14
N ARG A 312 25.98 8.59 -13.02
CA ARG A 312 25.71 7.74 -14.18
C ARG A 312 25.52 6.28 -13.74
N VAL A 313 24.39 5.70 -14.12
CA VAL A 313 24.04 4.31 -13.85
C VAL A 313 24.93 3.33 -14.62
N PHE A 314 24.93 2.06 -14.22
CA PHE A 314 25.52 0.97 -15.00
C PHE A 314 24.86 0.91 -16.39
N ASP A 315 25.63 0.55 -17.41
CA ASP A 315 25.21 0.61 -18.83
C ASP A 315 24.06 -0.35 -19.15
N SER A 316 23.88 -1.40 -18.33
CA SER A 316 22.86 -2.43 -18.47
C SER A 316 22.34 -2.89 -17.11
N ASN A 317 21.10 -3.37 -17.10
CA ASN A 317 20.50 -4.05 -15.95
C ASN A 317 21.09 -5.46 -15.72
N SER A 318 21.89 -5.98 -16.65
CA SER A 318 22.68 -7.20 -16.48
C SER A 318 24.14 -6.84 -16.28
N ILE A 319 24.60 -6.93 -15.03
CA ILE A 319 25.91 -6.47 -14.59
C ILE A 319 26.79 -7.68 -14.30
N TYR A 320 27.98 -7.71 -14.90
CA TYR A 320 28.87 -8.87 -14.84
C TYR A 320 30.23 -8.50 -14.25
N PHE A 321 30.54 -9.09 -13.10
CA PHE A 321 31.84 -9.05 -12.47
C PHE A 321 32.56 -10.37 -12.69
N LYS A 322 33.74 -10.29 -13.31
CA LYS A 322 34.65 -11.42 -13.45
C LYS A 322 35.70 -11.37 -12.35
N ILE A 323 35.71 -12.36 -11.47
CA ILE A 323 36.62 -12.46 -10.33
C ILE A 323 37.68 -13.50 -10.66
N LYS A 324 38.92 -13.07 -10.90
CA LYS A 324 39.98 -13.96 -11.40
C LYS A 324 40.60 -14.82 -10.31
N ASP A 325 41.05 -16.02 -10.70
CA ASP A 325 41.72 -17.01 -9.82
C ASP A 325 40.98 -17.16 -8.48
N SER A 326 39.69 -17.46 -8.57
CA SER A 326 38.79 -17.42 -7.43
C SER A 326 37.82 -18.59 -7.43
N ASP A 327 37.59 -19.12 -6.23
CA ASP A 327 36.59 -20.15 -5.97
C ASP A 327 35.57 -19.66 -4.94
N ILE A 328 34.74 -18.69 -5.35
CA ILE A 328 33.74 -18.04 -4.49
C ILE A 328 32.35 -18.64 -4.79
N GLY A 329 31.58 -18.96 -3.75
CA GLY A 329 30.17 -19.33 -3.82
C GLY A 329 29.24 -18.16 -3.53
N LEU A 330 27.94 -18.31 -3.82
CA LEU A 330 26.96 -17.23 -3.59
C LEU A 330 26.85 -16.88 -2.09
N ASP A 331 27.04 -17.87 -1.23
CA ASP A 331 27.02 -17.71 0.23
C ASP A 331 28.25 -16.95 0.77
N ASP A 332 29.30 -16.80 -0.04
CA ASP A 332 30.55 -16.13 0.35
C ASP A 332 30.55 -14.63 0.02
N VAL A 333 29.50 -14.13 -0.63
CA VAL A 333 29.40 -12.73 -1.08
C VAL A 333 28.16 -12.05 -0.50
N SER A 334 28.37 -10.93 0.19
CA SER A 334 27.32 -9.98 0.54
C SER A 334 27.27 -8.89 -0.51
N ILE A 335 26.08 -8.62 -1.02
CA ILE A 335 25.81 -7.68 -2.10
C ILE A 335 24.87 -6.60 -1.57
N ILE A 336 25.22 -5.35 -1.83
CA ILE A 336 24.32 -4.20 -1.71
C ILE A 336 24.31 -3.53 -3.08
N ALA A 337 23.13 -3.35 -3.66
CA ALA A 337 22.95 -2.60 -4.89
C ALA A 337 22.04 -1.41 -4.61
N VAL A 338 22.30 -0.27 -5.25
CA VAL A 338 21.46 0.93 -5.14
C VAL A 338 20.94 1.33 -6.50
N SER A 339 19.67 1.74 -6.57
CA SER A 339 19.03 2.18 -7.81
C SER A 339 19.52 3.57 -8.24
N GLU A 340 19.09 4.03 -9.42
CA GLU A 340 19.32 5.42 -9.85
C GLU A 340 18.79 6.45 -8.84
N SER A 341 17.74 6.08 -8.10
CA SER A 341 17.15 6.88 -7.04
C SER A 341 17.86 6.66 -5.71
N GLY A 342 19.03 6.03 -5.65
CA GLY A 342 19.83 5.82 -4.44
C GLY A 342 19.23 4.87 -3.39
N ARG A 343 18.05 4.31 -3.65
CA ARG A 343 17.42 3.34 -2.76
C ARG A 343 18.12 2.00 -2.89
N GLN A 344 18.28 1.31 -1.77
CA GLN A 344 18.80 -0.04 -1.76
C GLN A 344 17.83 -1.00 -2.46
N ILE A 345 18.34 -1.79 -3.40
CA ILE A 345 17.57 -2.79 -4.14
C ILE A 345 17.63 -4.11 -3.37
N GLN A 346 16.50 -4.80 -3.26
CA GLN A 346 16.45 -6.11 -2.60
C GLN A 346 17.23 -7.15 -3.42
N VAL A 347 18.23 -7.79 -2.80
CA VAL A 347 19.01 -8.85 -3.45
C VAL A 347 18.34 -10.21 -3.26
N ASP A 348 18.05 -10.89 -4.36
CA ASP A 348 17.60 -12.27 -4.37
C ASP A 348 18.80 -13.21 -4.56
N TYR A 349 19.21 -13.84 -3.46
CA TYR A 349 20.23 -14.88 -3.42
C TYR A 349 19.60 -16.23 -3.75
N SER A 350 19.06 -16.38 -4.95
CA SER A 350 18.50 -17.65 -5.38
C SER A 350 19.64 -18.66 -5.60
N SER A 351 19.99 -19.43 -4.57
CA SER A 351 20.64 -20.72 -4.79
C SER A 351 19.57 -21.64 -5.37
N GLU A 352 19.70 -22.03 -6.65
CA GLU A 352 18.83 -23.07 -7.19
C GLU A 352 19.06 -24.34 -6.37
N ASN A 353 18.13 -24.62 -5.46
CA ASN A 353 17.84 -26.00 -5.07
C ASN A 353 17.66 -26.76 -6.38
N GLN A 354 18.50 -27.77 -6.60
CA GLN A 354 18.36 -28.69 -7.71
C GLN A 354 17.00 -29.35 -7.63
N ASN A 355 16.01 -28.77 -8.31
CA ASN A 355 14.94 -29.43 -9.04
C ASN A 355 14.10 -28.36 -9.76
N SER A 356 14.39 -28.23 -11.07
CA SER A 356 13.53 -27.65 -12.11
C SER A 356 13.39 -26.13 -12.21
N TYR A 357 14.52 -25.42 -12.29
CA TYR A 357 14.82 -24.75 -13.57
C TYR A 357 15.97 -25.52 -14.18
N ASN A 358 15.67 -26.34 -15.19
CA ASN A 358 16.74 -26.83 -16.05
C ASN A 358 17.44 -25.59 -16.59
N TYR A 359 18.72 -25.40 -16.27
CA TYR A 359 19.70 -24.95 -17.26
C TYR A 359 19.64 -25.94 -18.42
N ASN A 360 18.63 -25.76 -19.24
CA ASN A 360 18.55 -26.36 -20.53
C ASN A 360 19.48 -25.50 -21.41
N PRO A 361 20.45 -26.08 -22.12
CA PRO A 361 21.18 -25.43 -23.21
C PRO A 361 20.28 -24.95 -24.37
N GLU A 362 18.99 -24.76 -24.14
CA GLU A 362 17.93 -24.49 -25.13
C GLU A 362 17.38 -23.05 -25.10
N PHE A 363 17.78 -22.19 -24.16
CA PHE A 363 17.39 -20.76 -24.18
C PHE A 363 18.58 -19.86 -24.54
N TYR A 364 18.90 -19.83 -25.82
CA TYR A 364 19.66 -18.75 -26.45
C TYR A 364 18.85 -18.24 -27.65
N GLY A 365 18.91 -16.94 -27.91
CA GLY A 365 18.10 -16.29 -28.93
C GLY A 365 17.49 -14.98 -28.47
N LEU A 366 16.49 -14.51 -29.21
CA LEU A 366 15.82 -13.23 -28.95
C LEU A 366 15.13 -13.25 -27.60
N SER A 367 15.46 -12.29 -26.74
CA SER A 367 14.87 -12.12 -25.42
C SER A 367 13.80 -11.02 -25.42
N LYS A 368 14.07 -9.86 -26.04
CA LYS A 368 13.19 -8.68 -25.94
C LYS A 368 13.19 -7.82 -27.20
N ILE A 369 12.04 -7.20 -27.48
CA ILE A 369 11.89 -6.06 -28.39
C ILE A 369 11.08 -5.00 -27.64
N TYR A 370 11.71 -3.93 -27.18
CA TYR A 370 11.05 -2.90 -26.38
C TYR A 370 11.53 -1.48 -26.73
N PRO A 371 10.63 -0.49 -26.83
CA PRO A 371 9.17 -0.62 -26.79
C PRO A 371 8.62 -1.42 -27.98
N ASN A 372 7.44 -2.04 -27.84
CA ASN A 372 6.73 -2.73 -28.92
C ASN A 372 5.21 -2.73 -28.60
N PRO A 373 4.39 -1.89 -29.25
CA PRO A 373 4.68 -1.11 -30.45
C PRO A 373 5.72 0.01 -30.27
N PHE A 374 6.37 0.44 -31.36
CA PHE A 374 7.45 1.43 -31.34
C PHE A 374 7.33 2.52 -32.43
N ASN A 375 7.99 3.67 -32.23
CA ASN A 375 8.02 4.79 -33.18
C ASN A 375 9.30 5.65 -33.07
N PRO A 376 10.13 5.79 -34.13
CA PRO A 376 10.43 4.77 -35.13
C PRO A 376 11.54 3.83 -34.66
N SER A 377 11.94 3.88 -33.37
CA SER A 377 13.06 3.11 -32.83
C SER A 377 12.62 2.15 -31.73
N THR A 378 13.21 0.96 -31.69
CA THR A 378 13.05 -0.05 -30.62
C THR A 378 14.39 -0.68 -30.32
N GLU A 379 14.53 -1.29 -29.15
CA GLU A 379 15.71 -2.03 -28.74
C GLU A 379 15.46 -3.53 -28.86
N VAL A 380 16.39 -4.24 -29.49
CA VAL A 380 16.32 -5.69 -29.71
C VAL A 380 17.42 -6.37 -28.93
N GLU A 381 17.02 -7.25 -28.03
CA GLU A 381 17.90 -7.94 -27.09
C GLU A 381 17.95 -9.44 -27.42
N PHE A 382 19.13 -10.04 -27.31
CA PHE A 382 19.33 -11.49 -27.48
C PHE A 382 20.43 -12.03 -26.57
N ILE A 383 20.34 -13.31 -26.24
CA ILE A 383 21.32 -14.02 -25.39
C ILE A 383 22.10 -15.02 -26.23
N LEU A 384 23.42 -15.05 -26.06
CA LEU A 384 24.32 -16.06 -26.61
C LEU A 384 24.84 -17.02 -25.54
N PRO A 385 24.84 -18.34 -25.81
CA PRO A 385 25.32 -19.33 -24.86
C PRO A 385 26.84 -19.49 -24.92
N ARG A 386 27.46 -19.02 -26.00
CA ARG A 386 28.89 -19.07 -26.29
C ARG A 386 29.22 -18.03 -27.37
N ASP A 387 30.48 -17.67 -27.47
CA ASP A 387 30.98 -16.80 -28.53
C ASP A 387 30.65 -17.36 -29.92
N GLY A 388 30.24 -16.50 -30.84
CA GLY A 388 30.01 -16.92 -32.22
C GLY A 388 29.43 -15.82 -33.10
N TYR A 389 29.17 -16.19 -34.35
CA TYR A 389 28.63 -15.29 -35.35
C TYR A 389 27.10 -15.20 -35.27
N VAL A 390 26.58 -13.98 -35.27
CA VAL A 390 25.15 -13.67 -35.15
C VAL A 390 24.69 -12.82 -36.32
N GLU A 391 23.49 -13.10 -36.81
CA GLU A 391 22.75 -12.23 -37.73
C GLU A 391 21.40 -11.84 -37.11
N LEU A 392 21.09 -10.56 -37.14
CA LEU A 392 19.85 -9.98 -36.64
C LEU A 392 19.16 -9.21 -37.77
N LEU A 393 18.33 -9.91 -38.53
CA LEU A 393 17.72 -9.45 -39.77
C LEU A 393 16.24 -9.09 -39.57
N VAL A 394 15.68 -8.23 -40.42
CA VAL A 394 14.29 -7.78 -40.34
C VAL A 394 13.54 -8.17 -41.60
N TYR A 395 12.34 -8.74 -41.43
CA TYR A 395 11.48 -9.21 -42.51
C TYR A 395 10.09 -8.55 -42.47
N ASP A 396 9.51 -8.29 -43.64
CA ASP A 396 8.11 -7.90 -43.77
C ASP A 396 7.16 -9.12 -43.76
N LEU A 397 5.84 -8.88 -43.77
CA LEU A 397 4.81 -9.94 -43.76
C LEU A 397 4.86 -10.88 -44.98
N ASN A 398 5.52 -10.47 -46.08
CA ASN A 398 5.70 -11.30 -47.26
C ASN A 398 7.00 -12.13 -47.18
N GLY A 399 7.73 -12.06 -46.05
CA GLY A 399 9.00 -12.75 -45.85
C GLY A 399 10.17 -12.14 -46.63
N ARG A 400 10.03 -10.90 -47.12
CA ARG A 400 11.13 -10.18 -47.75
C ARG A 400 11.97 -9.50 -46.67
N GLU A 401 13.28 -9.68 -46.74
CA GLU A 401 14.24 -8.95 -45.90
C GLU A 401 14.18 -7.46 -46.25
N VAL A 402 13.99 -6.63 -45.23
CA VAL A 402 13.85 -5.17 -45.34
C VAL A 402 14.93 -4.40 -44.58
N GLY A 403 15.81 -5.10 -43.86
CA GLY A 403 16.98 -4.52 -43.21
C GLY A 403 17.75 -5.51 -42.33
N SER A 404 18.94 -5.10 -41.92
CA SER A 404 19.77 -5.78 -40.92
C SER A 404 20.01 -4.82 -39.74
N ILE A 405 19.80 -5.32 -38.52
CA ILE A 405 20.06 -4.61 -37.27
C ILE A 405 21.51 -4.81 -36.86
N PHE A 406 21.99 -6.06 -36.94
CA PHE A 406 23.36 -6.43 -36.63
C PHE A 406 23.77 -7.69 -37.40
N GLU A 407 25.04 -7.76 -37.78
CA GLU A 407 25.65 -8.95 -38.39
C GLU A 407 27.14 -8.97 -38.02
N GLY A 408 27.57 -9.99 -37.28
CA GLY A 408 28.95 -10.06 -36.82
C GLY A 408 29.21 -11.07 -35.70
N PHE A 409 30.48 -11.15 -35.28
CA PHE A 409 30.90 -11.99 -34.17
C PHE A 409 30.60 -11.32 -32.83
N GLN A 410 30.10 -12.10 -31.88
CA GLN A 410 29.74 -11.66 -30.53
C GLN A 410 30.22 -12.66 -29.49
N THR A 411 30.51 -12.16 -28.29
CA THR A 411 30.88 -12.99 -27.13
C THR A 411 29.65 -13.61 -26.48
N SER A 412 29.82 -14.65 -25.67
CA SER A 412 28.74 -15.21 -24.86
C SER A 412 28.16 -14.16 -23.92
N GLY A 413 26.84 -14.17 -23.70
CA GLY A 413 26.16 -13.21 -22.84
C GLY A 413 24.99 -12.50 -23.50
N LEU A 414 24.50 -11.47 -22.84
CA LEU A 414 23.37 -10.64 -23.29
C LEU A 414 23.86 -9.54 -24.22
N HIS A 415 23.15 -9.33 -25.33
CA HIS A 415 23.45 -8.31 -26.32
C HIS A 415 22.22 -7.48 -26.63
N SER A 416 22.41 -6.19 -26.89
CA SER A 416 21.32 -5.29 -27.22
C SER A 416 21.67 -4.35 -28.37
N TYR A 417 20.75 -4.22 -29.34
CA TYR A 417 20.90 -3.35 -30.51
C TYR A 417 19.66 -2.50 -30.76
N GLN A 418 19.88 -1.21 -30.96
CA GLN A 418 18.81 -0.30 -31.35
C GLN A 418 18.49 -0.45 -32.84
N TRP A 419 17.23 -0.74 -33.15
CA TRP A 419 16.71 -0.73 -34.51
C TRP A 419 15.96 0.57 -34.81
N LYS A 420 16.45 1.34 -35.79
CA LYS A 420 15.80 2.58 -36.29
C LYS A 420 15.06 2.31 -37.60
N ALA A 421 13.74 2.23 -37.56
CA ALA A 421 12.88 1.88 -38.69
C ALA A 421 12.28 3.11 -39.41
N SER A 422 12.93 4.28 -39.34
CA SER A 422 12.40 5.55 -39.87
C SER A 422 12.03 5.49 -41.36
N ASN A 423 12.70 4.63 -42.14
CA ASN A 423 12.48 4.49 -43.58
C ASN A 423 11.42 3.43 -43.95
N LEU A 424 10.82 2.76 -42.97
CA LEU A 424 9.81 1.71 -43.17
C LEU A 424 8.39 2.24 -42.87
N PRO A 425 7.34 1.79 -43.59
CA PRO A 425 5.96 2.17 -43.29
C PRO A 425 5.47 1.59 -41.94
N SER A 426 4.45 2.18 -41.32
CA SER A 426 3.78 1.56 -40.16
C SER A 426 3.27 0.17 -40.53
N GLY A 427 3.47 -0.81 -39.65
CA GLY A 427 3.14 -2.20 -39.94
C GLY A 427 3.78 -3.20 -39.01
N VAL A 428 3.53 -4.48 -39.30
CA VAL A 428 4.11 -5.61 -38.56
C VAL A 428 5.35 -6.10 -39.29
N TYR A 429 6.43 -6.28 -38.53
CA TYR A 429 7.71 -6.81 -38.96
C TYR A 429 8.11 -8.00 -38.10
N TYR A 430 9.00 -8.84 -38.61
CA TYR A 430 9.62 -9.92 -37.84
C TYR A 430 11.12 -9.69 -37.78
N VAL A 431 11.64 -9.53 -36.57
CA VAL A 431 13.09 -9.55 -36.32
C VAL A 431 13.50 -11.00 -36.17
N ARG A 432 14.45 -11.45 -36.98
CA ARG A 432 15.01 -12.80 -36.98
C ARG A 432 16.43 -12.75 -36.45
N PHE A 433 16.68 -13.52 -35.41
CA PHE A 433 18.00 -13.82 -34.89
C PHE A 433 18.46 -15.16 -35.46
N GLN A 434 19.70 -15.22 -35.92
CA GLN A 434 20.38 -16.43 -36.38
C GLN A 434 21.69 -16.55 -35.61
N PHE A 435 21.95 -17.74 -35.06
CA PHE A 435 23.21 -18.11 -34.45
C PHE A 435 23.51 -19.57 -34.78
N GLU A 436 24.68 -19.80 -35.39
CA GLU A 436 25.05 -21.10 -35.98
C GLU A 436 23.94 -21.63 -36.90
N ASN A 437 23.37 -22.81 -36.61
CA ASN A 437 22.31 -23.44 -37.42
C ASN A 437 20.89 -23.14 -36.91
N ASN A 438 20.74 -22.33 -35.86
CA ASN A 438 19.44 -22.07 -35.23
C ASN A 438 19.00 -20.63 -35.48
N PHE A 439 17.68 -20.45 -35.65
CA PHE A 439 17.07 -19.14 -35.75
C PHE A 439 15.82 -19.03 -34.91
N GLN A 440 15.56 -17.81 -34.45
CA GLN A 440 14.35 -17.40 -33.76
C GLN A 440 13.81 -16.16 -34.43
N SER A 441 12.50 -15.90 -34.31
CA SER A 441 11.92 -14.65 -34.79
C SER A 441 10.91 -14.09 -33.79
N MET A 442 10.92 -12.77 -33.61
CA MET A 442 9.96 -12.05 -32.78
C MET A 442 9.23 -10.99 -33.61
N LYS A 443 7.96 -10.79 -33.29
CA LYS A 443 7.09 -9.82 -33.96
C LYS A 443 7.35 -8.42 -33.38
N ALA A 444 7.59 -7.45 -34.26
CA ALA A 444 7.73 -6.03 -33.92
C ALA A 444 6.65 -5.21 -34.64
N VAL A 445 6.03 -4.26 -33.95
CA VAL A 445 4.92 -3.44 -34.46
C VAL A 445 5.37 -1.97 -34.52
N LEU A 446 5.59 -1.47 -35.74
CA LEU A 446 5.94 -0.07 -35.98
C LEU A 446 4.66 0.75 -36.15
N MET A 447 4.48 1.80 -35.33
CA MET A 447 3.37 2.74 -35.43
C MET A 447 3.89 4.17 -35.52
N LYS A 448 3.80 4.77 -36.71
CA LYS A 448 4.14 6.18 -36.93
C LYS A 448 3.02 7.14 -36.61
#